data_AF-E3HBW3-F1
#
_entry.id   AF-E3HBW3-F1
#
_cell.length_a   1.000
_cell.length_b   1.000
_cell.length_c   1.000
_cell.angle_alpha   90.00
_cell.angle_beta   90.00
_cell.angle_gamma   90.00
#
_symmetry.space_group_name_H-M   'P 1'
#
loop_
_entity.id
_entity.type
_entity.pdbx_description
1 polymer ?
#
loop_
_entity_poly.entity_id
_entity_poly.type
_entity_poly.pdbx_seq_one_letter_code
_entity_poly.pdbx_strand_id
1 'polypeptide(L)'
;MTNFINRLRDGENIVLWIGDILGKLMGYPSKRELAKLIYEDLDKYSKLEVTDTNSLAEVCQVYLDSVTGSKLKLLNKLKNSYSNTRATSDLLYLFPKSPFIDAVVTTNFDTLIENSYGPDIFKVDIQNEGEVESDLPRLYKINGDFEHMDKMLVTKQDFRKLKLLTLYSPLFENLKRELKGKLLLFIGYDLEDPDTREILSFVYNKLGDSKPNAYFVTSSSIINTETINWLNSNEIKLLKQNEIEFLNELKKYLIEKQHIFETTDTPQELSVKKKFR
;
A
#
# COMPACT_ATOMS: atom_id res chain seq x y z
N MET A 1 -8.69 -27.86 6.14
CA MET A 1 -8.71 -26.43 6.51
C MET A 1 -9.57 -25.72 5.49
N THR A 2 -10.71 -25.16 5.87
CA THR A 2 -11.52 -24.35 4.95
C THR A 2 -10.72 -23.11 4.56
N ASN A 3 -10.50 -22.89 3.27
CA ASN A 3 -9.77 -21.74 2.74
C ASN A 3 -10.37 -20.43 3.32
N PHE A 4 -9.54 -19.47 3.76
CA PHE A 4 -10.00 -18.17 4.28
C PHE A 4 -10.96 -17.50 3.30
N ILE A 5 -10.66 -17.57 2.01
CA ILE A 5 -11.44 -16.98 0.93
C ILE A 5 -12.90 -17.46 0.94
N ASN A 6 -13.14 -18.73 1.31
CA ASN A 6 -14.49 -19.29 1.38
C ASN A 6 -15.31 -18.76 2.57
N ARG A 7 -14.68 -18.02 3.50
CA ARG A 7 -15.35 -17.39 4.65
C ARG A 7 -15.69 -15.92 4.39
N LEU A 8 -15.21 -15.34 3.29
CA LEU A 8 -15.59 -13.99 2.87
C LEU A 8 -17.10 -13.97 2.65
N ARG A 9 -17.78 -13.01 3.26
CA ARG A 9 -19.24 -12.91 3.13
C ARG A 9 -19.61 -12.38 1.75
N ASP A 10 -20.75 -12.83 1.23
CA ASP A 10 -21.29 -12.31 -0.01
C ASP A 10 -21.57 -10.80 0.15
N GLY A 11 -20.97 -9.98 -0.73
CA GLY A 11 -21.08 -8.51 -0.65
C GLY A 11 -20.20 -7.86 0.43
N GLU A 12 -19.23 -8.56 1.01
CA GLU A 12 -18.24 -7.96 1.89
C GLU A 12 -17.28 -7.08 1.09
N ASN A 13 -17.27 -5.78 1.37
CA ASN A 13 -16.37 -4.85 0.72
C ASN A 13 -14.96 -5.00 1.29
N ILE A 14 -13.99 -5.18 0.38
CA ILE A 14 -12.60 -5.46 0.70
C ILE A 14 -11.77 -4.21 0.42
N VAL A 15 -10.90 -3.86 1.37
CA VAL A 15 -9.81 -2.93 1.16
C VAL A 15 -8.50 -3.70 1.24
N LEU A 16 -7.68 -3.53 0.19
CA LEU A 16 -6.38 -4.15 0.12
C LEU A 16 -5.31 -3.14 0.53
N TRP A 17 -4.51 -3.48 1.53
CA TRP A 17 -3.32 -2.73 1.88
C TRP A 17 -2.09 -3.48 1.38
N ILE A 18 -1.55 -3.02 0.25
CA ILE A 18 -0.54 -3.71 -0.54
C ILE A 18 0.85 -3.12 -0.31
N GLY A 19 1.77 -3.96 0.15
CA GLY A 19 3.20 -3.68 0.23
C GLY A 19 3.95 -3.99 -1.07
N ASP A 20 5.22 -4.37 -0.97
CA ASP A 20 6.14 -4.46 -2.12
C ASP A 20 5.90 -5.70 -3.02
N ILE A 21 4.90 -6.55 -2.75
CA ILE A 21 4.73 -7.84 -3.43
C ILE A 21 4.57 -7.72 -4.94
N LEU A 22 3.79 -6.74 -5.42
CA LEU A 22 3.61 -6.50 -6.85
C LEU A 22 4.92 -6.03 -7.50
N GLY A 23 5.61 -5.09 -6.85
CA GLY A 23 6.91 -4.61 -7.31
C GLY A 23 7.94 -5.75 -7.40
N LYS A 24 8.02 -6.61 -6.38
CA LYS A 24 8.89 -7.80 -6.38
C LYS A 24 8.61 -8.73 -7.56
N LEU A 25 7.34 -8.98 -7.88
CA LEU A 25 6.95 -9.78 -9.05
C LEU A 25 7.39 -9.15 -10.37
N MET A 26 7.43 -7.82 -10.44
CA MET A 26 7.85 -7.04 -11.62
C MET A 26 9.38 -6.83 -11.68
N GLY A 27 10.12 -7.28 -10.66
CA GLY A 27 11.57 -7.13 -10.55
C GLY A 27 12.02 -5.77 -10.02
N TYR A 28 11.12 -5.02 -9.37
CA TYR A 28 11.46 -3.77 -8.70
C TYR A 28 12.24 -4.03 -7.40
N PRO A 29 13.16 -3.12 -7.04
CA PRO A 29 13.94 -3.24 -5.82
C PRO A 29 13.04 -3.11 -4.59
N SER A 30 13.35 -3.88 -3.56
CA SER A 30 12.83 -3.68 -2.21
C SER A 30 13.37 -2.40 -1.59
N LYS A 31 12.68 -1.88 -0.55
CA LYS A 31 13.16 -0.71 0.23
C LYS A 31 14.57 -0.91 0.78
N ARG A 32 14.92 -2.12 1.21
CA ARG A 32 16.26 -2.48 1.69
C ARG A 32 17.32 -2.44 0.59
N GLU A 33 16.97 -2.86 -0.63
CA GLU A 33 17.88 -2.75 -1.80
C GLU A 33 18.06 -1.29 -2.21
N LEU A 34 16.99 -0.48 -2.15
CA LEU A 34 17.10 0.98 -2.34
C LEU A 34 17.99 1.62 -1.29
N ALA A 35 17.83 1.27 -0.01
CA ALA A 35 18.64 1.80 1.07
C ALA A 35 20.13 1.52 0.81
N LYS A 36 20.48 0.28 0.46
CA LYS A 36 21.86 -0.08 0.07
C LYS A 36 22.36 0.70 -1.15
N LEU A 37 21.53 0.87 -2.18
CA LEU A 37 21.87 1.64 -3.38
C LEU A 37 22.20 3.11 -3.07
N ILE A 38 21.47 3.74 -2.13
CA ILE A 38 21.74 5.11 -1.70
C ILE A 38 22.95 5.15 -0.76
N TYR A 39 23.07 4.17 0.14
CA TYR A 39 24.19 4.07 1.07
C TYR A 39 25.54 4.02 0.35
N GLU A 40 25.63 3.33 -0.78
CA GLU A 40 26.88 3.26 -1.54
C GLU A 40 27.32 4.58 -2.17
N ASP A 41 26.42 5.54 -2.36
CA ASP A 41 26.77 6.89 -2.83
C ASP A 41 27.28 7.81 -1.72
N LEU A 42 27.11 7.42 -0.46
CA LEU A 42 27.58 8.21 0.67
C LEU A 42 29.11 8.21 0.71
N ASP A 43 29.67 9.39 1.01
CA ASP A 43 31.09 9.49 1.33
C ASP A 43 31.40 8.76 2.65
N LYS A 44 32.69 8.49 2.87
CA LYS A 44 33.17 7.71 4.02
C LYS A 44 32.68 8.26 5.37
N TYR A 45 32.56 9.57 5.52
CA TYR A 45 32.14 10.18 6.79
C TYR A 45 30.64 10.06 6.97
N SER A 46 29.85 10.37 5.94
CA SER A 46 28.40 10.22 5.98
C SER A 46 27.95 8.78 6.25
N LYS A 47 28.69 7.77 5.75
CA LYS A 47 28.42 6.36 6.06
C LYS A 47 28.45 6.04 7.57
N LEU A 48 29.26 6.75 8.36
CA LEU A 48 29.37 6.55 9.81
C LEU A 48 28.16 7.07 10.60
N GLU A 49 27.38 7.97 10.01
CA GLU A 49 26.18 8.55 10.62
C GLU A 49 24.94 7.65 10.45
N VAL A 50 25.00 6.63 9.58
CA VAL A 50 23.94 5.66 9.39
C VAL A 50 24.01 4.59 10.50
N THR A 51 23.01 4.56 11.35
CA THR A 51 22.83 3.57 12.41
C THR A 51 22.11 2.31 11.94
N ASP A 52 21.16 2.44 11.01
CA ASP A 52 20.46 1.30 10.38
C ASP A 52 20.48 1.40 8.85
N THR A 53 21.30 0.56 8.22
CA THR A 53 21.43 0.49 6.76
C THR A 53 20.24 -0.17 6.06
N ASN A 54 19.31 -0.77 6.82
CA ASN A 54 18.06 -1.29 6.28
C ASN A 54 16.94 -0.24 6.23
N SER A 55 17.08 0.89 6.95
CA SER A 55 16.13 2.00 6.88
C SER A 55 16.43 2.87 5.67
N LEU A 56 15.57 2.80 4.65
CA LEU A 56 15.62 3.71 3.51
C LEU A 56 15.48 5.17 3.98
N ALA A 57 14.60 5.41 4.95
CA ALA A 57 14.32 6.73 5.50
C ALA A 57 15.54 7.35 6.19
N GLU A 58 16.32 6.54 6.90
CA GLU A 58 17.56 6.97 7.54
C GLU A 58 18.66 7.24 6.52
N VAL A 59 18.90 6.28 5.62
CA VAL A 59 19.96 6.41 4.63
C VAL A 59 19.69 7.62 3.71
N CYS A 60 18.43 7.83 3.32
CA CYS A 60 18.04 9.01 2.54
C CYS A 60 18.20 10.31 3.33
N GLN A 61 17.92 10.32 4.63
CA GLN A 61 18.15 11.48 5.48
C GLN A 61 19.65 11.83 5.52
N VAL A 62 20.50 10.85 5.82
CA VAL A 62 21.96 11.03 5.85
C VAL A 62 22.51 11.46 4.49
N TYR A 63 21.96 10.93 3.39
CA TYR A 63 22.30 11.39 2.04
C TYR A 63 22.03 12.88 1.84
N LEU A 64 20.89 13.40 2.33
CA LEU A 64 20.57 14.82 2.20
C LEU A 64 21.38 15.70 3.15
N ASP A 65 21.77 15.19 4.31
CA ASP A 65 22.60 15.91 5.27
C ASP A 65 24.09 15.94 4.85
N SER A 66 24.49 15.08 3.91
CA SER A 66 25.84 15.05 3.36
C SER A 66 26.15 16.28 2.48
N VAL A 67 27.43 16.64 2.38
CA VAL A 67 27.91 17.81 1.60
C VAL A 67 27.54 17.70 0.12
N THR A 68 27.47 16.48 -0.43
CA THR A 68 27.14 16.21 -1.83
C THR A 68 25.65 15.95 -2.06
N GLY A 69 24.85 15.96 -0.98
CA GLY A 69 23.44 15.66 -0.95
C GLY A 69 22.61 16.57 -1.85
N SER A 70 21.66 15.97 -2.56
CA SER A 70 20.67 16.72 -3.35
C SER A 70 19.37 15.95 -3.42
N LYS A 71 18.26 16.59 -3.00
CA LYS A 71 16.92 15.98 -3.05
C LYS A 71 16.55 15.54 -4.47
N LEU A 72 16.84 16.37 -5.48
CA LEU A 72 16.57 16.01 -6.87
C LEU A 72 17.38 14.80 -7.34
N LYS A 73 18.69 14.73 -7.01
CA LYS A 73 19.53 13.58 -7.37
C LYS A 73 19.05 12.29 -6.69
N LEU A 74 18.73 12.37 -5.39
CA LEU A 74 18.18 11.27 -4.62
C LEU A 74 16.91 10.72 -5.27
N LEU A 75 15.92 11.58 -5.51
CA LEU A 75 14.63 11.19 -6.07
C LEU A 75 14.76 10.61 -7.47
N ASN A 76 15.60 11.21 -8.32
CA ASN A 76 15.89 10.66 -9.65
C ASN A 76 16.57 9.29 -9.55
N LYS A 77 17.48 9.08 -8.59
CA LYS A 77 18.13 7.79 -8.40
C LYS A 77 17.13 6.71 -7.99
N LEU A 78 16.24 7.04 -7.06
CA LEU A 78 15.15 6.16 -6.65
C LEU A 78 14.25 5.86 -7.85
N LYS A 79 13.73 6.86 -8.56
CA LYS A 79 12.87 6.65 -9.73
C LYS A 79 13.54 5.79 -10.81
N ASN A 80 14.82 6.04 -11.10
CA ASN A 80 15.58 5.27 -12.10
C ASN A 80 15.80 3.81 -11.69
N SER A 81 15.81 3.47 -10.39
CA SER A 81 15.90 2.06 -9.99
C SER A 81 14.64 1.24 -10.32
N TYR A 82 13.53 1.89 -10.66
CA TYR A 82 12.27 1.26 -11.10
C TYR A 82 12.13 1.19 -12.63
N SER A 83 13.08 1.72 -13.41
CA SER A 83 12.95 1.81 -14.87
C SER A 83 13.07 0.47 -15.59
N ASN A 84 13.62 -0.56 -14.93
CA ASN A 84 13.85 -1.88 -15.52
C ASN A 84 12.81 -2.87 -15.03
N THR A 85 11.62 -2.83 -15.63
CA THR A 85 10.61 -3.89 -15.48
C THR A 85 11.15 -5.19 -16.08
N ARG A 86 11.16 -6.27 -15.29
CA ARG A 86 11.74 -7.57 -15.70
C ARG A 86 10.70 -8.64 -15.99
N ALA A 87 9.43 -8.38 -15.67
CA ALA A 87 8.34 -9.34 -15.82
C ALA A 87 6.99 -8.62 -15.94
N THR A 88 5.96 -9.38 -16.28
CA THR A 88 4.55 -8.96 -16.19
C THR A 88 3.80 -9.95 -15.32
N SER A 89 2.92 -9.48 -14.43
CA SER A 89 2.06 -10.36 -13.63
C SER A 89 0.60 -10.04 -13.88
N ASP A 90 -0.18 -11.08 -14.14
CA ASP A 90 -1.63 -11.02 -14.29
C ASP A 90 -2.35 -10.78 -12.96
N LEU A 91 -1.65 -10.76 -11.82
CA LEU A 91 -2.16 -10.29 -10.54
C LEU A 91 -2.41 -8.77 -10.53
N LEU A 92 -1.79 -8.00 -11.43
CA LEU A 92 -2.10 -6.57 -11.59
C LEU A 92 -3.55 -6.35 -12.06
N TYR A 93 -4.14 -7.32 -12.74
CA TYR A 93 -5.55 -7.27 -13.15
C TYR A 93 -6.54 -7.66 -12.04
N LEU A 94 -6.06 -8.01 -10.84
CA LEU A 94 -6.91 -8.26 -9.67
C LEU A 94 -7.78 -7.06 -9.35
N PHE A 95 -7.20 -5.87 -9.45
CA PHE A 95 -7.77 -4.65 -8.92
C PHE A 95 -8.87 -4.03 -9.81
N PRO A 96 -8.65 -3.82 -11.13
CA PRO A 96 -9.61 -3.09 -11.99
C PRO A 96 -10.92 -3.82 -12.27
N LYS A 97 -10.98 -5.14 -12.02
CA LYS A 97 -12.09 -6.00 -12.44
C LYS A 97 -13.03 -6.40 -11.31
N SER A 98 -12.79 -5.95 -10.07
CA SER A 98 -13.59 -6.43 -8.94
C SER A 98 -14.59 -5.40 -8.45
N PRO A 99 -15.91 -5.69 -8.46
CA PRO A 99 -16.90 -4.82 -7.82
C PRO A 99 -16.84 -4.87 -6.29
N PHE A 100 -15.93 -5.66 -5.70
CA PHE A 100 -15.80 -5.85 -4.25
C PHE A 100 -14.54 -5.18 -3.68
N ILE A 101 -13.65 -4.65 -4.53
CA ILE A 101 -12.49 -3.87 -4.09
C ILE A 101 -12.83 -2.38 -4.22
N ASP A 102 -13.21 -1.77 -3.11
CA ASP A 102 -13.55 -0.35 -3.08
C ASP A 102 -12.31 0.55 -3.07
N ALA A 103 -11.26 0.06 -2.41
CA ALA A 103 -10.04 0.82 -2.24
C ALA A 103 -8.80 -0.07 -2.15
N VAL A 104 -7.69 0.50 -2.59
CA VAL A 104 -6.35 -0.02 -2.40
C VAL A 104 -5.53 1.02 -1.66
N VAL A 105 -4.81 0.61 -0.63
CA VAL A 105 -3.86 1.44 0.12
C VAL A 105 -2.48 0.89 -0.12
N THR A 106 -1.50 1.75 -0.37
CA THR A 106 -0.11 1.32 -0.54
C THR A 106 0.88 2.35 -0.02
N THR A 107 2.06 1.86 0.34
CA THR A 107 3.22 2.67 0.74
C THR A 107 4.28 2.73 -0.36
N ASN A 108 3.97 2.18 -1.54
CA ASN A 108 4.92 2.06 -2.64
C ASN A 108 4.86 3.30 -3.52
N PHE A 109 6.00 3.64 -4.12
CA PHE A 109 6.18 4.82 -4.95
C PHE A 109 5.86 4.59 -6.43
N ASP A 110 5.89 3.33 -6.88
CA ASP A 110 5.66 2.94 -8.27
C ASP A 110 4.20 3.13 -8.69
N THR A 111 3.95 3.12 -10.01
CA THR A 111 2.62 3.30 -10.60
C THR A 111 1.97 2.00 -11.07
N LEU A 112 2.38 0.82 -10.56
CA LEU A 112 1.88 -0.48 -11.08
C LEU A 112 0.38 -0.65 -10.95
N ILE A 113 -0.20 -0.18 -9.83
CA ILE A 113 -1.64 -0.28 -9.58
C ILE A 113 -2.38 0.73 -10.47
N GLU A 114 -1.90 1.96 -10.54
CA GLU A 114 -2.45 3.01 -11.40
C GLU A 114 -2.49 2.56 -12.86
N ASN A 115 -1.37 2.02 -13.36
CA ASN A 115 -1.25 1.54 -14.73
C ASN A 115 -2.19 0.36 -15.02
N SER A 116 -2.56 -0.43 -14.01
CA SER A 116 -3.48 -1.55 -14.21
C SER A 116 -4.94 -1.09 -14.33
N TYR A 117 -5.33 -0.02 -13.64
CA TYR A 117 -6.67 0.57 -13.74
C TYR A 117 -6.81 1.57 -14.90
N GLY A 118 -5.73 2.20 -15.34
CA GLY A 118 -5.81 3.30 -16.32
C GLY A 118 -6.65 4.46 -15.76
N PRO A 119 -7.67 4.97 -16.48
CA PRO A 119 -8.49 6.09 -16.03
C PRO A 119 -9.54 5.70 -14.96
N ASP A 120 -9.73 4.40 -14.69
CA ASP A 120 -10.83 3.88 -13.87
C ASP A 120 -10.49 3.81 -12.38
N ILE A 121 -9.61 4.70 -11.90
CA ILE A 121 -9.22 4.79 -10.48
C ILE A 121 -9.04 6.23 -10.04
N PHE A 122 -9.47 6.53 -8.82
CA PHE A 122 -9.25 7.82 -8.19
C PHE A 122 -8.06 7.77 -7.23
N LYS A 123 -6.96 8.44 -7.59
CA LYS A 123 -5.76 8.52 -6.75
C LYS A 123 -5.96 9.55 -5.63
N VAL A 124 -5.78 9.10 -4.39
CA VAL A 124 -5.77 9.90 -3.16
C VAL A 124 -4.35 9.88 -2.60
N ASP A 125 -3.73 11.04 -2.49
CA ASP A 125 -2.41 11.20 -1.90
C ASP A 125 -2.38 12.48 -1.04
N ILE A 126 -1.22 12.78 -0.48
CA ILE A 126 -0.96 13.98 0.32
C ILE A 126 -1.16 15.32 -0.44
N GLN A 127 -1.41 15.29 -1.75
CA GLN A 127 -1.75 16.49 -2.54
C GLN A 127 -3.24 16.62 -2.74
N ASN A 128 -3.89 15.51 -3.07
CA ASN A 128 -5.32 15.43 -3.33
C ASN A 128 -6.02 14.75 -2.17
N GLU A 129 -5.97 15.42 -1.01
CA GLU A 129 -6.69 15.00 0.19
C GLU A 129 -8.18 15.36 0.15
N GLY A 130 -8.63 16.02 -0.93
CA GLY A 130 -10.02 16.37 -1.15
C GLY A 130 -10.86 15.15 -1.48
N GLU A 131 -12.00 15.00 -0.81
CA GLU A 131 -13.08 14.16 -1.28
C GLU A 131 -13.54 14.64 -2.66
N VAL A 132 -13.18 13.90 -3.70
CA VAL A 132 -14.02 13.88 -4.89
C VAL A 132 -15.02 12.77 -4.66
N GLU A 133 -16.31 13.12 -4.59
CA GLU A 133 -17.38 12.15 -4.79
C GLU A 133 -17.13 11.51 -6.16
N SER A 134 -16.63 10.29 -6.12
CA SER A 134 -16.25 9.51 -7.27
C SER A 134 -16.78 8.12 -7.03
N ASP A 135 -17.46 7.58 -8.05
CA ASP A 135 -17.89 6.19 -8.09
C ASP A 135 -16.73 5.24 -8.44
N LEU A 136 -15.54 5.78 -8.73
CA LEU A 136 -14.34 5.00 -9.01
C LEU A 136 -13.72 4.44 -7.72
N PRO A 137 -13.11 3.23 -7.78
CA PRO A 137 -12.26 2.72 -6.72
C PRO A 137 -11.16 3.73 -6.35
N ARG A 138 -10.79 3.77 -5.07
CA ARG A 138 -9.77 4.72 -4.57
C ARG A 138 -8.41 4.06 -4.39
N LEU A 139 -7.34 4.78 -4.74
CA LEU A 139 -5.97 4.38 -4.44
C LEU A 139 -5.31 5.37 -3.50
N TYR A 140 -5.05 4.94 -2.27
CA TYR A 140 -4.35 5.73 -1.26
C TYR A 140 -2.84 5.50 -1.35
N LYS A 141 -2.08 6.53 -1.74
CA LYS A 141 -0.61 6.53 -1.85
C LYS A 141 0.01 7.24 -0.65
N ILE A 142 0.23 6.50 0.44
CA ILE A 142 0.63 7.07 1.73
C ILE A 142 1.98 7.79 1.66
N ASN A 143 2.97 7.18 1.00
CA ASN A 143 4.32 7.73 0.91
C ASN A 143 4.52 8.65 -0.31
N GLY A 144 3.45 8.96 -1.05
CA GLY A 144 3.52 9.68 -2.32
C GLY A 144 3.90 8.78 -3.50
N ASP A 145 4.28 9.43 -4.60
CA ASP A 145 4.32 8.84 -5.95
C ASP A 145 5.48 9.44 -6.78
N PHE A 146 6.11 8.62 -7.63
CA PHE A 146 7.14 9.04 -8.59
C PHE A 146 6.66 10.01 -9.68
N GLU A 147 5.36 10.14 -9.93
CA GLU A 147 4.83 11.22 -10.79
C GLU A 147 4.97 12.59 -10.13
N HIS A 148 4.98 12.63 -8.79
CA HIS A 148 5.01 13.84 -7.99
C HIS A 148 6.12 13.80 -6.93
N MET A 149 7.36 13.66 -7.40
CA MET A 149 8.51 13.35 -6.55
C MET A 149 8.80 14.40 -5.45
N ASP A 150 8.40 15.66 -5.63
CA ASP A 150 8.67 16.72 -4.65
C ASP A 150 7.94 16.51 -3.32
N LYS A 151 6.85 15.73 -3.32
CA LYS A 151 6.04 15.42 -2.14
C LYS A 151 6.31 14.06 -1.52
N MET A 152 7.05 13.17 -2.17
CA MET A 152 7.33 11.83 -1.64
C MET A 152 7.88 11.89 -0.20
N LEU A 153 7.44 10.94 0.62
CA LEU A 153 7.91 10.74 1.99
C LEU A 153 9.00 9.67 1.98
N VAL A 154 10.25 10.11 1.98
CA VAL A 154 11.40 9.20 1.78
C VAL A 154 12.45 9.35 2.87
N THR A 155 12.38 10.37 3.72
CA THR A 155 13.38 10.64 4.76
C THR A 155 12.77 10.56 6.16
N LYS A 156 13.61 10.40 7.20
CA LYS A 156 13.13 10.53 8.59
C LYS A 156 12.49 11.89 8.86
N GLN A 157 12.97 12.97 8.24
CA GLN A 157 12.33 14.28 8.37
C GLN A 157 10.92 14.28 7.75
N ASP A 158 10.72 13.62 6.61
CA ASP A 158 9.39 13.52 5.99
C ASP A 158 8.42 12.71 6.88
N PHE A 159 8.87 11.60 7.46
CA PHE A 159 8.05 10.82 8.38
C PHE A 159 7.71 11.62 9.65
N ARG A 160 8.64 12.42 10.18
CA ARG A 160 8.37 13.36 11.29
C ARG A 160 7.32 14.41 10.89
N LYS A 161 7.42 14.98 9.69
CA LYS A 161 6.42 15.94 9.18
C LYS A 161 5.04 15.30 9.07
N LEU A 162 4.96 14.10 8.48
CA LEU A 162 3.71 13.34 8.40
C LEU A 162 3.04 13.15 9.76
N LYS A 163 3.84 12.89 10.80
CA LYS A 163 3.37 12.65 12.16
C LYS A 163 2.89 13.90 12.90
N LEU A 164 3.50 15.04 12.64
CA LEU A 164 3.33 16.27 13.44
C LEU A 164 2.48 17.34 12.75
N LEU A 165 2.52 17.43 11.42
CA LEU A 165 1.83 18.49 10.70
C LEU A 165 0.36 18.12 10.47
N THR A 166 -0.53 19.02 10.89
CA THR A 166 -1.98 18.87 10.72
C THR A 166 -2.42 18.92 9.26
N LEU A 167 -1.55 19.38 8.36
CA LEU A 167 -1.84 19.43 6.92
C LEU A 167 -2.13 18.04 6.35
N TYR A 168 -1.63 16.95 6.96
CA TYR A 168 -1.87 15.57 6.52
C TYR A 168 -3.10 14.92 7.17
N SER A 169 -3.78 15.62 8.09
CA SER A 169 -4.95 15.09 8.79
C SER A 169 -6.08 14.66 7.84
N PRO A 170 -6.44 15.43 6.79
CA PRO A 170 -7.51 15.04 5.88
C PRO A 170 -7.28 13.70 5.17
N LEU A 171 -6.03 13.37 4.79
CA LEU A 171 -5.70 12.05 4.25
C LEU A 171 -6.12 10.91 5.21
N PHE A 172 -5.82 11.05 6.50
CA PHE A 172 -6.15 10.03 7.50
C PHE A 172 -7.64 9.95 7.82
N GLU A 173 -8.34 11.09 7.85
CA GLU A 173 -9.80 11.10 8.04
C GLU A 173 -10.53 10.46 6.84
N ASN A 174 -10.06 10.71 5.62
CA ASN A 174 -10.57 10.05 4.42
C ASN A 174 -10.35 8.54 4.48
N LEU A 175 -9.13 8.10 4.80
CA LEU A 175 -8.81 6.70 4.93
C LEU A 175 -9.64 6.02 6.03
N LYS A 176 -9.85 6.70 7.15
CA LYS A 176 -10.70 6.23 8.25
C LYS A 176 -12.15 6.02 7.82
N ARG A 177 -12.72 6.96 7.06
CA ARG A 177 -14.07 6.79 6.50
C ARG A 177 -14.10 5.65 5.48
N GLU A 178 -13.10 5.56 4.61
CA GLU A 178 -12.99 4.51 3.59
C GLU A 178 -12.98 3.12 4.23
N LEU A 179 -12.23 2.92 5.30
CA LEU A 179 -12.09 1.63 5.96
C LEU A 179 -13.29 1.25 6.85
N LYS A 180 -14.17 2.20 7.17
CA LYS A 180 -15.25 1.98 8.14
C LYS A 180 -16.20 0.88 7.68
N GLY A 181 -16.29 -0.19 8.47
CA GLY A 181 -17.19 -1.32 8.21
C GLY A 181 -16.73 -2.28 7.12
N LYS A 182 -15.52 -2.09 6.57
CA LYS A 182 -14.95 -2.94 5.52
C LYS A 182 -13.99 -3.99 6.09
N LEU A 183 -13.69 -5.00 5.29
CA LEU A 183 -12.63 -5.97 5.57
C LEU A 183 -11.29 -5.43 5.06
N LEU A 184 -10.28 -5.39 5.91
CA LEU A 184 -8.93 -4.95 5.55
C LEU A 184 -7.97 -6.14 5.45
N LEU A 185 -7.26 -6.25 4.33
CA LEU A 185 -6.24 -7.28 4.10
C LEU A 185 -4.88 -6.61 3.87
N PHE A 186 -3.93 -6.81 4.80
CA PHE A 186 -2.53 -6.46 4.58
C PHE A 186 -1.83 -7.58 3.84
N ILE A 187 -1.18 -7.27 2.73
CA ILE A 187 -0.53 -8.27 1.87
C ILE A 187 0.80 -7.74 1.34
N GLY A 188 1.86 -8.54 1.42
CA GLY A 188 3.13 -8.23 0.78
C GLY A 188 4.04 -7.27 1.54
N TYR A 189 3.81 -7.11 2.84
CA TYR A 189 4.59 -6.24 3.71
C TYR A 189 5.73 -7.01 4.39
N ASP A 190 6.94 -6.45 4.33
CA ASP A 190 8.07 -6.90 5.12
C ASP A 190 8.01 -6.22 6.50
N LEU A 191 7.49 -6.93 7.51
CA LEU A 191 7.43 -6.41 8.88
C LEU A 191 8.79 -6.40 9.58
N GLU A 192 9.85 -6.91 8.96
CA GLU A 192 11.20 -6.72 9.47
C GLU A 192 11.82 -5.40 9.01
N ASP A 193 11.26 -4.76 7.98
CA ASP A 193 11.66 -3.42 7.55
C ASP A 193 11.19 -2.35 8.56
N PRO A 194 12.12 -1.56 9.14
CA PRO A 194 11.79 -0.59 10.19
C PRO A 194 10.87 0.51 9.70
N ASP A 195 11.09 1.01 8.49
CA ASP A 195 10.30 2.11 7.90
C ASP A 195 8.86 1.65 7.65
N THR A 196 8.70 0.41 7.16
CA THR A 196 7.40 -0.23 6.96
C THR A 196 6.66 -0.42 8.27
N ARG A 197 7.31 -0.92 9.33
CA ARG A 197 6.69 -1.01 10.66
C ARG A 197 6.25 0.35 11.16
N GLU A 198 7.12 1.36 11.05
CA GLU A 198 6.87 2.71 11.53
C GLU A 198 5.66 3.34 10.84
N ILE A 199 5.60 3.29 9.50
CA ILE A 199 4.52 3.90 8.73
C ILE A 199 3.20 3.15 8.91
N LEU A 200 3.21 1.81 8.84
CA LEU A 200 2.00 1.02 9.03
C LEU A 200 1.41 1.23 10.42
N SER A 201 2.25 1.18 11.46
CA SER A 201 1.81 1.40 12.83
C SER A 201 1.24 2.79 13.01
N PHE A 202 1.91 3.82 12.49
CA PHE A 202 1.44 5.19 12.58
C PHE A 202 0.09 5.39 11.88
N VAL A 203 -0.03 5.00 10.61
CA VAL A 203 -1.24 5.21 9.81
C VAL A 203 -2.40 4.40 10.37
N TYR A 204 -2.18 3.15 10.77
CA TYR A 204 -3.22 2.31 11.36
C TYR A 204 -3.71 2.85 12.71
N ASN A 205 -2.82 3.43 13.52
CA ASN A 205 -3.21 4.06 14.78
C ASN A 205 -4.05 5.33 14.58
N LYS A 206 -3.90 6.04 13.45
CA LYS A 206 -4.76 7.19 13.11
C LYS A 206 -6.22 6.81 12.86
N LEU A 207 -6.52 5.54 12.61
CA LEU A 207 -7.90 5.07 12.47
C LEU A 207 -8.68 5.13 13.80
N GLY A 208 -7.99 5.18 14.95
CA GLY A 208 -8.61 5.27 16.27
C GLY A 208 -9.59 4.12 16.53
N ASP A 209 -10.79 4.46 17.01
CA ASP A 209 -11.86 3.49 17.31
C ASP A 209 -12.58 2.95 16.06
N SER A 210 -12.22 3.43 14.87
CA SER A 210 -12.82 3.00 13.59
C SER A 210 -11.98 1.96 12.86
N LYS A 211 -11.11 1.23 13.58
CA LYS A 211 -10.29 0.15 13.00
C LYS A 211 -11.19 -0.95 12.42
N PRO A 212 -10.96 -1.37 11.16
CA PRO A 212 -11.75 -2.42 10.52
C PRO A 212 -11.40 -3.81 11.08
N ASN A 213 -12.21 -4.81 10.72
CA ASN A 213 -11.77 -6.19 10.81
C ASN A 213 -10.57 -6.37 9.88
N ALA A 214 -9.41 -6.71 10.45
CA ALA A 214 -8.16 -6.73 9.71
C ALA A 214 -7.47 -8.09 9.77
N TYR A 215 -6.91 -8.49 8.64
CA TYR A 215 -6.07 -9.67 8.53
C TYR A 215 -4.72 -9.31 7.90
N PHE A 216 -3.67 -9.92 8.44
CA PHE A 216 -2.32 -9.82 7.88
C PHE A 216 -1.98 -11.14 7.19
N VAL A 217 -1.83 -11.12 5.87
CA VAL A 217 -1.49 -12.30 5.07
C VAL A 217 0.01 -12.38 4.90
N THR A 218 0.63 -13.42 5.46
CA THR A 218 2.03 -13.70 5.18
C THR A 218 2.39 -15.15 5.46
N SER A 219 3.29 -15.71 4.65
CA SER A 219 3.90 -17.01 4.91
C SER A 219 5.12 -16.91 5.81
N SER A 220 5.66 -15.69 5.97
CA SER A 220 6.86 -15.42 6.74
C SER A 220 6.60 -15.58 8.24
N SER A 221 7.57 -16.17 8.95
CA SER A 221 7.54 -16.20 10.40
C SER A 221 7.78 -14.80 10.94
N ILE A 222 6.89 -14.33 11.83
CA ILE A 222 7.05 -13.05 12.52
C ILE A 222 7.76 -13.34 13.84
N ILE A 223 9.02 -12.93 13.94
CA ILE A 223 9.85 -13.13 15.14
C ILE A 223 10.00 -11.87 16.00
N ASN A 224 9.79 -10.69 15.41
CA ASN A 224 9.94 -9.42 16.11
C ASN A 224 8.81 -9.20 17.12
N THR A 225 9.17 -8.98 18.39
CA THR A 225 8.22 -8.81 19.50
C THR A 225 7.36 -7.54 19.36
N GLU A 226 7.92 -6.44 18.87
CA GLU A 226 7.16 -5.20 18.65
C GLU A 226 6.08 -5.42 17.59
N THR A 227 6.40 -6.15 16.53
CA THR A 227 5.44 -6.53 15.48
C THR A 227 4.32 -7.40 16.03
N ILE A 228 4.65 -8.42 16.84
CA ILE A 228 3.64 -9.30 17.47
C ILE A 228 2.73 -8.48 18.39
N ASN A 229 3.32 -7.61 19.22
CA ASN A 229 2.56 -6.73 20.10
C ASN A 229 1.65 -5.80 19.32
N TRP A 230 2.16 -5.19 18.23
CA TRP A 230 1.38 -4.33 17.37
C TRP A 230 0.18 -5.05 16.75
N LEU A 231 0.35 -6.27 16.23
CA LEU A 231 -0.75 -7.07 15.68
C LEU A 231 -1.81 -7.37 16.76
N ASN A 232 -1.37 -7.82 17.94
CA ASN A 232 -2.26 -8.19 19.04
C ASN A 232 -3.02 -6.99 19.61
N SER A 233 -2.34 -5.87 19.88
CA SER A 233 -2.96 -4.64 20.40
C SER A 233 -3.94 -3.99 19.42
N ASN A 234 -3.86 -4.36 18.14
CA ASN A 234 -4.74 -3.88 17.08
C ASN A 234 -5.76 -4.93 16.62
N GLU A 235 -5.81 -6.09 17.28
CA GLU A 235 -6.68 -7.22 16.94
C GLU A 235 -6.57 -7.67 15.47
N ILE A 236 -5.38 -7.46 14.87
CA ILE A 236 -5.10 -7.86 13.48
C ILE A 236 -4.79 -9.35 13.47
N LYS A 237 -5.62 -10.12 12.77
CA LYS A 237 -5.52 -11.59 12.73
C LYS A 237 -4.47 -12.01 11.70
N LEU A 238 -3.53 -12.86 12.11
CA LEU A 238 -2.54 -13.42 11.20
C LEU A 238 -3.16 -14.55 10.34
N LEU A 239 -3.01 -14.45 9.02
CA LEU A 239 -3.30 -15.52 8.07
C LEU A 239 -1.98 -16.06 7.52
N LYS A 240 -1.57 -17.22 8.04
CA LYS A 240 -0.33 -17.89 7.65
C LYS A 240 -0.50 -18.60 6.31
N GLN A 241 -0.29 -17.87 5.21
CA GLN A 241 -0.44 -18.35 3.83
C GLN A 241 0.52 -17.61 2.91
N ASN A 242 0.99 -18.26 1.84
CA ASN A 242 1.78 -17.60 0.82
C ASN A 242 0.99 -16.46 0.16
N GLU A 243 1.61 -15.30 0.10
CA GLU A 243 1.00 -14.05 -0.33
C GLU A 243 0.57 -14.10 -1.82
N ILE A 244 1.36 -14.76 -2.67
CA ILE A 244 1.07 -14.90 -4.10
C ILE A 244 -0.06 -15.91 -4.32
N GLU A 245 -0.03 -17.04 -3.60
CA GLU A 245 -1.11 -18.03 -3.64
C GLU A 245 -2.42 -17.40 -3.17
N PHE A 246 -2.40 -16.66 -2.06
CA PHE A 246 -3.57 -15.95 -1.54
C PHE A 246 -4.13 -14.94 -2.56
N LEU A 247 -3.29 -14.12 -3.19
CA LEU A 247 -3.73 -13.18 -4.22
C LEU A 247 -4.35 -13.89 -5.43
N ASN A 248 -3.83 -15.05 -5.83
CA ASN A 248 -4.40 -15.86 -6.90
C ASN A 248 -5.76 -16.46 -6.52
N GLU A 249 -5.91 -16.93 -5.27
CA GLU A 249 -7.19 -17.44 -4.77
C GLU A 249 -8.22 -16.33 -4.65
N LEU A 250 -7.82 -15.16 -4.13
CA LEU A 250 -8.65 -13.97 -4.08
C LEU A 250 -9.08 -13.55 -5.50
N LYS A 251 -8.16 -13.53 -6.46
CA LYS A 251 -8.46 -13.23 -7.87
C LYS A 251 -9.56 -14.15 -8.42
N LYS A 252 -9.43 -15.48 -8.20
CA LYS A 252 -10.41 -16.47 -8.66
C LYS A 252 -11.78 -16.22 -8.02
N TYR A 253 -11.81 -16.02 -6.71
CA TYR A 253 -13.04 -15.71 -5.97
C TYR A 253 -13.75 -14.46 -6.50
N LEU A 254 -13.01 -13.37 -6.72
CA LEU A 254 -13.59 -12.12 -7.20
C LEU A 254 -14.16 -12.25 -8.62
N ILE A 255 -13.50 -13.00 -9.51
CA ILE A 255 -14.00 -13.29 -10.86
C ILE A 255 -15.27 -14.13 -10.80
N GLU A 256 -15.29 -15.20 -9.99
CA GLU A 256 -16.48 -16.04 -9.81
C GLU A 256 -17.67 -15.22 -9.28
N LYS A 257 -17.42 -14.34 -8.31
CA LYS A 257 -18.46 -13.46 -7.75
C LYS A 257 -18.96 -12.42 -8.74
N GLN A 258 -18.08 -11.86 -9.58
CA GLN A 258 -18.49 -10.96 -10.66
C GLN A 258 -19.42 -11.66 -11.65
N HIS A 259 -19.09 -12.89 -12.08
CA HIS A 259 -19.96 -13.65 -12.98
C HIS A 259 -21.33 -13.96 -12.36
N ILE A 260 -21.39 -14.27 -11.07
CA ILE A 260 -22.68 -14.47 -10.38
C ILE A 260 -23.49 -13.17 -10.37
N PHE A 261 -22.85 -12.04 -10.02
CA PHE A 261 -23.50 -10.72 -9.99
C PHE A 261 -24.10 -10.34 -11.36
N GLU A 262 -23.34 -10.53 -12.44
CA GLU A 262 -23.77 -10.23 -13.82
C GLU A 262 -24.88 -11.17 -14.33
N THR A 263 -24.97 -12.40 -13.81
CA THR A 263 -26.00 -13.38 -14.24
C THR A 263 -27.29 -13.31 -13.44
N THR A 264 -27.25 -12.80 -12.21
CA THR A 264 -28.45 -12.57 -11.39
C THR A 264 -29.18 -11.27 -11.76
N ASP A 265 -28.48 -10.25 -12.25
CA ASP A 265 -29.09 -9.02 -12.76
C ASP A 265 -29.56 -9.21 -14.21
N THR A 266 -30.78 -9.76 -14.39
CA THR A 266 -31.45 -9.79 -15.70
C THR A 266 -31.90 -8.38 -16.14
N PRO A 267 -32.09 -8.10 -17.45
CA PRO A 267 -32.16 -6.74 -18.02
C PRO A 267 -33.29 -5.82 -17.52
N GLN A 268 -34.24 -6.31 -16.72
CA GLN A 268 -35.36 -5.49 -16.24
C GLN A 268 -35.00 -4.60 -15.06
N GLU A 269 -34.06 -4.98 -14.18
CA GLU A 269 -33.71 -4.16 -13.00
C GLU A 269 -32.66 -3.06 -13.26
N LEU A 270 -31.83 -3.23 -14.29
CA LEU A 270 -30.84 -2.23 -14.74
C LEU A 270 -31.48 -0.92 -15.23
N SER A 271 -32.74 -0.97 -15.70
CA SER A 271 -33.47 0.20 -16.19
C SER A 271 -34.08 1.07 -15.08
N VAL A 272 -34.24 0.52 -13.86
CA VAL A 272 -34.82 1.24 -12.72
C VAL A 272 -33.74 1.94 -11.89
N LYS A 273 -32.55 1.35 -11.75
CA LYS A 273 -31.44 1.97 -11.00
C LYS A 273 -30.77 3.15 -11.72
N LYS A 274 -30.85 3.24 -13.06
CA LYS A 274 -30.34 4.40 -13.82
C LYS A 274 -31.27 5.62 -13.82
N LYS A 275 -32.49 5.53 -13.29
CA LYS A 275 -33.44 6.66 -13.20
C LYS A 275 -33.50 7.33 -11.83
N PHE A 276 -32.80 6.79 -10.84
CA PHE A 276 -32.72 7.35 -9.49
C PHE A 276 -31.28 7.29 -8.94
N ARG A 277 -30.32 7.86 -9.68
CA ARG A 277 -29.08 8.43 -9.13
C ARG A 277 -28.66 9.59 -10.01
#